data_AF-A0A6N2BN33-F1
#
_entry.id   AF-A0A6N2BN33-F1
#
_cell.length_a   1.000
_cell.length_b   1.000
_cell.length_c   1.000
_cell.angle_alpha   90.00
_cell.angle_beta   90.00
_cell.angle_gamma   90.00
#
_symmetry.space_group_name_H-M   'P 1'
#
loop_
_entity.id
_entity.type
_entity.pdbx_description
1 polymer ?
#
loop_
_entity_poly.entity_id
_entity_poly.type
_entity_poly.pdbx_seq_one_letter_code
_entity_poly.pdbx_strand_id
1 'polypeptide(L)'
;MAAAVPVQRVQRNEGLPTSTTSVVPQKKLSNWLPLLVGLVVLVEIAFLGRLDMAEKANLVNSWADSFYKFTTSTGKVSSISSNGDDDPTGLVDLTDVVDQDLVPGSCEEWLLKEDSMEYSRDFDKDPIFVHGGDKDWKSCAVGCKFGGDSDKKPDAAFGTTQEAGKAGVLRSMESAQYYPENDVAMARRRGYDIIMTTSLSSDVPVGYFSWAEYDIMAPVQPKTENALAAAFISNCGARNFRLQALEVLEREMIKIDSFGSCHHNRDGNVDKVETLKRFKFSFAFENSNEEDYVTEKFFQSLVAGSIPVVIGAPNIQEFAPSNNSLLHIKELKDAESVANTMKYLAANPSAYNELLRWKVEGPSDSFKALVDMAAVHSSCRLCIFLATSIREREEQNPKFKKRPCKCTRDSETVYHVYVRERGRFEMESIFLRSSNLSLEAFESTVVSKFKSLKHVPIWKEERPEILRGGDELKLYRLHPLGMTQRQALYNFTFKGDTDFRDHIESHPCAKFEAIFV
;
A
#
# COMPACT_ATOMS: atom_id res chain seq x y z
N MET A 1 -24.94 -23.66 22.10
CA MET A 1 -25.98 -24.53 21.50
C MET A 1 -26.63 -23.77 20.36
N ALA A 2 -26.57 -24.34 19.15
CA ALA A 2 -27.25 -24.01 17.87
C ALA A 2 -26.28 -24.49 16.75
N ALA A 3 -26.22 -25.79 16.48
CA ALA A 3 -27.04 -26.52 15.49
C ALA A 3 -26.52 -26.32 14.05
N ALA A 4 -25.70 -27.27 13.61
CA ALA A 4 -25.22 -27.43 12.25
C ALA A 4 -26.27 -28.17 11.40
N VAL A 5 -26.40 -27.79 10.13
CA VAL A 5 -27.19 -28.51 9.10
C VAL A 5 -26.22 -29.16 8.11
N PRO A 6 -26.38 -30.46 7.77
CA PRO A 6 -25.40 -31.23 6.99
C PRO A 6 -25.65 -31.15 5.48
N VAL A 7 -24.57 -31.13 4.69
CA VAL A 7 -24.60 -31.26 3.22
C VAL A 7 -24.55 -32.73 2.83
N GLN A 8 -25.53 -33.15 2.04
CA GLN A 8 -25.76 -34.53 1.62
C GLN A 8 -24.97 -34.85 0.34
N ARG A 9 -24.26 -35.98 0.36
CA ARG A 9 -23.51 -36.60 -0.74
C ARG A 9 -24.49 -37.16 -1.79
N VAL A 10 -24.29 -36.86 -3.08
CA VAL A 10 -24.97 -37.55 -4.18
C VAL A 10 -23.98 -38.47 -4.91
N GLN A 11 -24.37 -39.74 -5.01
CA GLN A 11 -23.64 -40.83 -5.64
C GLN A 11 -23.64 -40.76 -7.17
N ARG A 12 -22.53 -41.23 -7.73
CA ARG A 12 -22.27 -41.53 -9.13
C ARG A 12 -23.11 -42.75 -9.56
N ASN A 13 -23.80 -42.66 -10.70
CA ASN A 13 -24.41 -43.83 -11.35
C ASN A 13 -24.04 -43.85 -12.83
N GLU A 14 -23.63 -45.03 -13.29
CA GLU A 14 -23.21 -45.34 -14.65
C GLU A 14 -24.40 -45.43 -15.62
N GLY A 15 -24.16 -45.11 -16.89
CA GLY A 15 -25.09 -45.35 -17.99
C GLY A 15 -24.53 -44.88 -19.33
N LEU A 16 -24.02 -45.82 -20.13
CA LEU A 16 -23.74 -45.67 -21.57
C LEU A 16 -25.08 -45.69 -22.36
N PRO A 17 -25.19 -45.03 -23.53
CA PRO A 17 -25.06 -45.77 -24.79
C PRO A 17 -24.38 -45.02 -25.97
N THR A 18 -23.56 -45.78 -26.70
CA THR A 18 -23.28 -45.86 -28.15
C THR A 18 -23.57 -44.70 -29.14
N SER A 19 -22.47 -44.28 -29.78
CA SER A 19 -22.20 -44.07 -31.23
C SER A 19 -23.13 -43.24 -32.13
N THR A 20 -22.55 -42.23 -32.79
CA THR A 20 -22.47 -42.16 -34.27
C THR A 20 -21.34 -41.23 -34.70
N THR A 21 -20.46 -41.75 -35.55
CA THR A 21 -19.42 -41.07 -36.31
C THR A 21 -20.01 -40.40 -37.55
N SER A 22 -19.56 -39.19 -37.88
CA SER A 22 -19.70 -38.61 -39.22
C SER A 22 -18.38 -37.95 -39.65
N VAL A 23 -17.67 -38.66 -40.52
CA VAL A 23 -16.54 -38.20 -41.33
C VAL A 23 -17.10 -37.54 -42.61
N VAL A 24 -16.34 -36.61 -43.22
CA VAL A 24 -16.19 -36.28 -44.68
C VAL A 24 -16.09 -34.75 -44.89
N PRO A 25 -15.28 -34.20 -45.84
CA PRO A 25 -13.95 -34.56 -46.36
C PRO A 25 -12.96 -33.35 -46.48
N GLN A 26 -11.66 -33.63 -46.66
CA GLN A 26 -10.69 -32.64 -47.17
C GLN A 26 -10.94 -32.32 -48.65
N LYS A 27 -10.91 -31.03 -49.03
CA LYS A 27 -10.52 -30.58 -50.39
C LYS A 27 -9.71 -29.28 -50.34
N LYS A 28 -8.64 -29.28 -51.13
CA LYS A 28 -7.65 -28.22 -51.34
C LYS A 28 -8.23 -27.05 -52.14
N LEU A 29 -7.97 -25.82 -51.70
CA LEU A 29 -7.84 -24.58 -52.49
C LEU A 29 -6.68 -23.80 -51.86
N SER A 30 -5.46 -23.84 -52.41
CA SER A 30 -4.92 -23.06 -53.54
C SER A 30 -4.71 -21.55 -53.26
N ASN A 31 -3.48 -21.23 -52.80
CA ASN A 31 -2.58 -20.18 -53.30
C ASN A 31 -3.02 -18.70 -53.46
N TRP A 32 -3.89 -18.15 -52.63
CA TRP A 32 -4.18 -16.68 -52.67
C TRP A 32 -4.06 -15.92 -51.34
N LEU A 33 -3.70 -16.58 -50.24
CA LEU A 33 -3.60 -15.95 -48.92
C LEU A 33 -2.41 -14.96 -48.74
N PRO A 34 -1.20 -15.19 -49.28
CA PRO A 34 -0.10 -14.22 -49.09
C PRO A 34 -0.25 -12.92 -49.91
N LEU A 35 -1.05 -12.92 -50.98
CA LEU A 35 -1.36 -11.71 -51.76
C LEU A 35 -2.40 -10.82 -51.08
N LEU A 36 -3.37 -11.41 -50.38
CA LEU A 36 -4.38 -10.68 -49.61
C LEU A 36 -3.78 -10.03 -48.35
N VAL A 37 -2.82 -10.68 -47.69
CA VAL A 37 -2.11 -10.10 -46.53
C VAL A 37 -1.20 -8.93 -46.96
N GLY A 38 -0.52 -9.02 -48.11
CA GLY A 38 0.29 -7.92 -48.64
C GLY A 38 -0.51 -6.67 -49.01
N LEU A 39 -1.74 -6.85 -49.52
CA LEU A 39 -2.63 -5.73 -49.86
C LEU A 39 -3.17 -5.02 -48.61
N VAL A 40 -3.50 -5.76 -47.55
CA VAL A 40 -3.99 -5.18 -46.28
C VAL A 40 -2.89 -4.36 -45.59
N VAL A 41 -1.64 -4.84 -45.59
CA VAL A 41 -0.50 -4.11 -45.02
C VAL A 41 -0.18 -2.83 -45.80
N LEU A 42 -0.30 -2.84 -47.14
CA LEU A 42 -0.11 -1.63 -47.94
C LEU A 42 -1.23 -0.61 -47.77
N VAL A 43 -2.48 -1.06 -47.55
CA VAL A 43 -3.61 -0.18 -47.24
C VAL A 43 -3.48 0.40 -45.83
N GLU A 44 -3.01 -0.36 -44.82
CA GLU A 44 -2.74 0.18 -43.48
C GLU A 44 -1.57 1.17 -43.46
N ILE A 45 -0.49 0.93 -44.22
CA ILE A 45 0.64 1.88 -44.33
C ILE A 45 0.20 3.17 -45.07
N ALA A 46 -0.69 3.06 -46.07
CA ALA A 46 -1.26 4.23 -46.74
C ALA A 46 -2.30 4.97 -45.86
N PHE A 47 -2.98 4.27 -44.94
CA PHE A 47 -3.92 4.86 -43.98
C PHE A 47 -3.19 5.54 -42.81
N LEU A 48 -2.04 5.02 -42.39
CA LEU A 48 -1.16 5.64 -41.39
C LEU A 48 -0.32 6.81 -41.93
N GLY A 49 -0.16 6.92 -43.26
CA GLY A 49 0.52 8.03 -43.93
C GLY A 49 -0.36 9.26 -44.21
N ARG A 50 -1.64 9.25 -43.81
CA ARG A 50 -2.61 10.32 -44.11
C ARG A 50 -3.35 10.89 -42.89
N LEU A 51 -2.79 10.74 -41.70
CA LEU A 51 -3.20 11.51 -40.52
C LEU A 51 -2.22 12.66 -40.30
N ASP A 52 -2.77 13.85 -40.47
CA ASP A 52 -2.14 15.16 -40.55
C ASP A 52 -1.26 15.47 -39.32
N MET A 53 0.04 15.65 -39.56
CA MET A 53 1.06 16.04 -38.57
C MET A 53 1.19 17.57 -38.45
N ALA A 54 0.32 18.35 -39.09
CA ALA A 54 0.36 19.82 -39.01
C ALA A 54 -0.36 20.39 -37.78
N GLU A 55 -1.36 19.68 -37.23
CA GLU A 55 -2.14 20.19 -36.09
C GLU A 55 -1.49 19.90 -34.72
N LYS A 56 -0.58 18.91 -34.65
CA LYS A 56 0.18 18.59 -33.42
C LYS A 56 1.52 19.33 -33.31
N ALA A 57 2.10 19.82 -34.41
CA ALA A 57 3.34 20.59 -34.39
C ALA A 57 3.16 21.98 -33.71
N ASN A 58 2.01 22.62 -33.90
CA ASN A 58 1.70 23.90 -33.25
C ASN A 58 1.41 23.75 -31.73
N LEU A 59 0.89 22.60 -31.29
CA LEU A 59 0.68 22.30 -29.87
C LEU A 59 2.00 22.00 -29.14
N VAL A 60 2.92 21.29 -29.80
CA VAL A 60 4.24 20.95 -29.24
C VAL A 60 5.17 22.17 -29.22
N ASN A 61 5.07 23.08 -30.20
CA ASN A 61 5.81 24.36 -30.16
C ASN A 61 5.27 25.31 -29.08
N SER A 62 3.95 25.32 -28.83
CA SER A 62 3.35 26.08 -27.71
C SER A 62 3.78 25.55 -26.33
N TRP A 63 4.05 24.25 -26.20
CA TRP A 63 4.56 23.66 -24.96
C TRP A 63 6.08 23.83 -24.80
N ALA A 64 6.84 23.73 -25.89
CA ALA A 64 8.28 23.92 -25.89
C ALA A 64 8.68 25.37 -25.57
N ASP A 65 7.95 26.37 -26.08
CA ASP A 65 8.19 27.79 -25.75
C ASP A 65 7.78 28.16 -24.31
N SER A 66 6.84 27.41 -23.72
CA SER A 66 6.43 27.58 -22.32
C SER A 66 7.41 26.94 -21.34
N PHE A 67 8.11 25.88 -21.76
CA PHE A 67 9.17 25.23 -20.97
C PHE A 67 10.51 25.97 -21.07
N TYR A 68 10.86 26.54 -22.23
CA TYR A 68 12.12 27.28 -22.40
C TYR A 68 12.16 28.62 -21.64
N LYS A 69 10.99 29.23 -21.36
CA LYS A 69 10.89 30.41 -20.48
C LYS A 69 11.03 30.08 -18.98
N PHE A 70 10.94 28.81 -18.59
CA PHE A 70 11.00 28.39 -17.19
C PHE A 70 12.43 28.08 -16.71
N THR A 71 13.40 27.88 -17.62
CA THR A 71 14.74 27.37 -17.26
C THR A 71 15.92 28.31 -17.52
N THR A 72 15.69 29.57 -17.90
CA THR A 72 16.78 30.56 -17.99
C THR A 72 16.36 31.92 -17.44
N SER A 73 16.57 32.13 -16.14
CA SER A 73 17.03 33.43 -15.60
C SER A 73 17.38 33.32 -14.12
N THR A 74 18.64 32.99 -13.83
CA THR A 74 19.34 33.51 -12.64
C THR A 74 20.63 34.15 -13.12
N GLY A 75 20.83 35.44 -12.82
CA GLY A 75 22.15 36.07 -12.96
C GLY A 75 22.21 37.59 -13.12
N LYS A 76 22.42 38.27 -11.97
CA LYS A 76 23.27 39.47 -11.74
C LYS A 76 22.86 40.87 -12.26
N VAL A 77 22.56 41.72 -11.27
CA VAL A 77 23.12 43.06 -10.95
C VAL A 77 24.03 43.73 -12.00
N SER A 78 23.68 44.97 -12.39
CA SER A 78 24.58 46.14 -12.49
C SER A 78 23.82 47.47 -12.64
N SER A 79 24.05 48.38 -11.68
CA SER A 79 24.12 49.86 -11.70
C SER A 79 23.15 50.76 -12.48
N ILE A 80 22.69 51.77 -11.72
CA ILE A 80 21.90 52.99 -11.97
C ILE A 80 22.47 54.00 -12.98
N SER A 81 21.58 54.64 -13.76
CA SER A 81 21.51 56.10 -14.04
C SER A 81 20.14 56.43 -14.67
N SER A 82 19.18 57.00 -13.91
CA SER A 82 18.86 58.42 -13.69
C SER A 82 17.92 59.08 -14.74
N ASN A 83 16.79 59.59 -14.20
CA ASN A 83 15.94 60.72 -14.61
C ASN A 83 14.70 60.46 -15.47
N GLY A 84 13.54 60.92 -14.95
CA GLY A 84 12.46 61.50 -15.76
C GLY A 84 11.04 61.10 -15.36
N ASP A 85 10.44 61.94 -14.50
CA ASP A 85 9.02 62.15 -14.16
C ASP A 85 7.94 61.66 -15.16
N ASP A 86 6.89 61.00 -14.63
CA ASP A 86 5.47 61.41 -14.67
C ASP A 86 4.52 60.22 -14.33
N ASP A 87 3.65 60.43 -13.34
CA ASP A 87 2.50 59.62 -12.90
C ASP A 87 1.20 60.25 -13.48
N PRO A 88 -0.02 59.65 -13.51
CA PRO A 88 -0.45 58.30 -13.11
C PRO A 88 -1.28 57.53 -14.16
N THR A 89 -1.38 56.21 -14.02
CA THR A 89 -2.66 55.48 -14.08
C THR A 89 -2.47 54.06 -13.53
N GLY A 90 -3.29 53.72 -12.52
CA GLY A 90 -3.04 52.63 -11.60
C GLY A 90 -3.19 51.22 -12.16
N LEU A 91 -2.39 50.32 -11.58
CA LEU A 91 -2.73 48.92 -11.41
C LEU A 91 -2.24 48.52 -10.02
N VAL A 92 -3.18 48.23 -9.12
CA VAL A 92 -2.93 47.78 -7.75
C VAL A 92 -2.37 46.36 -7.83
N ASP A 93 -1.10 46.20 -7.45
CA ASP A 93 -0.47 44.92 -7.16
C ASP A 93 -0.96 44.46 -5.77
N LEU A 94 -1.78 43.41 -5.74
CA LEU A 94 -2.28 42.79 -4.52
C LEU A 94 -1.17 41.89 -3.93
N THR A 95 -0.17 42.52 -3.33
CA THR A 95 0.65 41.85 -2.31
C THR A 95 -0.19 41.75 -1.04
N ASP A 96 -0.64 40.55 -0.68
CA ASP A 96 -1.30 40.24 0.60
C ASP A 96 -0.30 40.40 1.76
N VAL A 97 -0.04 41.65 2.15
CA VAL A 97 0.42 42.02 3.48
C VAL A 97 -0.84 42.46 4.21
N VAL A 98 -1.37 41.58 5.06
CA VAL A 98 -2.55 41.89 5.87
C VAL A 98 -2.18 43.02 6.83
N ASP A 99 -2.91 44.13 6.69
CA ASP A 99 -2.78 45.35 7.49
C ASP A 99 -2.93 45.05 8.99
N GLN A 100 -2.04 45.61 9.80
CA GLN A 100 -1.60 45.03 11.07
C GLN A 100 -2.49 45.35 12.29
N ASP A 101 -3.63 46.02 12.12
CA ASP A 101 -4.28 46.73 13.24
C ASP A 101 -5.73 46.34 13.59
N LEU A 102 -6.32 45.27 13.02
CA LEU A 102 -7.76 44.97 13.26
C LEU A 102 -8.14 43.51 13.52
N VAL A 103 -7.21 42.63 13.95
CA VAL A 103 -7.58 41.26 14.36
C VAL A 103 -7.46 41.08 15.88
N PRO A 104 -8.58 41.08 16.63
CA PRO A 104 -8.60 40.63 18.02
C PRO A 104 -8.40 39.11 18.08
N GLY A 105 -7.40 38.63 18.83
CA GLY A 105 -7.11 37.20 19.03
C GLY A 105 -5.69 36.80 18.63
N SER A 106 -5.25 35.62 19.03
CA SER A 106 -3.96 35.04 18.64
C SER A 106 -3.94 34.60 17.16
N CYS A 107 -2.75 34.45 16.55
CA CYS A 107 -2.64 33.91 15.19
C CYS A 107 -3.34 32.55 15.04
N GLU A 108 -3.26 31.69 16.06
CA GLU A 108 -3.88 30.36 16.05
C GLU A 108 -5.41 30.45 16.00
N GLU A 109 -6.03 31.32 16.82
CA GLU A 109 -7.48 31.53 16.82
C GLU A 109 -7.98 32.08 15.49
N TRP A 110 -7.24 33.03 14.90
CA TRP A 110 -7.56 33.57 13.58
C TRP A 110 -7.44 32.51 12.49
N LEU A 111 -6.35 31.74 12.47
CA LEU A 111 -6.13 30.66 11.50
C LEU A 111 -7.18 29.56 11.61
N LEU A 112 -7.59 29.17 12.83
CA LEU A 112 -8.67 28.19 13.02
C LEU A 112 -9.97 28.63 12.36
N LYS A 113 -10.26 29.93 12.39
CA LYS A 113 -11.47 30.49 11.80
C LYS A 113 -11.34 30.62 10.28
N GLU A 114 -10.28 31.27 9.80
CA GLU A 114 -10.12 31.59 8.38
C GLU A 114 -9.74 30.38 7.52
N ASP A 115 -9.03 29.40 8.07
CA ASP A 115 -8.70 28.16 7.36
C ASP A 115 -9.79 27.08 7.49
N SER A 116 -10.89 27.36 8.19
CA SER A 116 -11.99 26.41 8.35
C SER A 116 -12.61 26.03 6.99
N MET A 117 -12.86 24.73 6.79
CA MET A 117 -13.38 24.20 5.54
C MET A 117 -14.76 23.61 5.73
N GLU A 118 -15.71 24.09 4.93
CA GLU A 118 -17.00 23.45 4.76
C GLU A 118 -16.99 22.73 3.41
N TYR A 119 -16.82 21.41 3.45
CA TYR A 119 -16.85 20.56 2.27
C TYR A 119 -18.28 20.36 1.78
N SER A 120 -18.44 20.26 0.46
CA SER A 120 -19.72 20.06 -0.21
C SER A 120 -20.45 18.78 0.20
N ARG A 121 -19.70 17.76 0.64
CA ARG A 121 -20.23 16.44 0.97
C ARG A 121 -19.94 16.06 2.42
N ASP A 122 -21.01 15.85 3.16
CA ASP A 122 -21.02 15.21 4.48
C ASP A 122 -21.15 13.70 4.29
N PHE A 123 -20.08 12.94 4.57
CA PHE A 123 -20.05 11.51 4.33
C PHE A 123 -20.88 10.69 5.35
N ASP A 124 -21.30 11.26 6.47
CA ASP A 124 -22.22 10.57 7.38
C ASP A 124 -23.64 10.56 6.81
N LYS A 125 -24.02 11.64 6.13
CA LYS A 125 -25.32 11.76 5.42
C LYS A 125 -25.28 11.15 4.03
N ASP A 126 -24.20 11.37 3.30
CA ASP A 126 -23.98 10.90 1.93
C ASP A 126 -22.73 10.00 1.81
N PRO A 127 -22.81 8.75 2.30
CA PRO A 127 -21.66 7.85 2.43
C PRO A 127 -21.02 7.53 1.09
N ILE A 128 -19.73 7.21 1.10
CA ILE A 128 -19.03 6.62 -0.04
C ILE A 128 -19.78 5.36 -0.47
N PHE A 129 -20.05 5.25 -1.77
CA PHE A 129 -20.71 4.08 -2.34
C PHE A 129 -19.80 3.39 -3.35
N VAL A 130 -19.42 2.15 -3.05
CA VAL A 130 -18.64 1.28 -3.95
C VAL A 130 -19.56 0.20 -4.51
N HIS A 131 -19.65 0.12 -5.83
CA HIS A 131 -20.45 -0.90 -6.49
C HIS A 131 -19.69 -2.22 -6.57
N GLY A 132 -20.37 -3.29 -6.14
CA GLY A 132 -19.80 -4.64 -6.03
C GLY A 132 -19.06 -4.88 -4.71
N GLY A 133 -18.91 -6.16 -4.36
CA GLY A 133 -18.37 -6.60 -3.07
C GLY A 133 -19.39 -6.53 -1.94
N ASP A 134 -19.08 -7.24 -0.85
CA ASP A 134 -19.93 -7.30 0.33
C ASP A 134 -19.34 -6.47 1.48
N LYS A 135 -20.22 -5.98 2.36
CA LYS A 135 -19.78 -5.35 3.61
C LYS A 135 -19.49 -6.41 4.66
N ASP A 136 -18.21 -6.67 4.89
CA ASP A 136 -17.68 -7.65 5.85
C ASP A 136 -16.96 -7.03 7.07
N TRP A 137 -17.02 -5.70 7.24
CA TRP A 137 -16.39 -4.99 8.37
C TRP A 137 -17.40 -4.28 9.28
N LYS A 138 -17.02 -4.09 10.56
CA LYS A 138 -17.88 -3.53 11.62
C LYS A 138 -18.13 -2.04 11.46
N SER A 139 -17.08 -1.23 11.39
CA SER A 139 -17.13 0.24 11.38
C SER A 139 -16.05 0.81 10.47
N CYS A 140 -16.26 2.04 10.02
CA CYS A 140 -15.28 2.77 9.20
C CYS A 140 -15.24 4.23 9.66
N ALA A 141 -14.07 4.87 9.53
CA ALA A 141 -13.88 6.26 9.91
C ALA A 141 -14.63 7.26 8.99
N VAL A 142 -15.21 6.78 7.90
CA VAL A 142 -16.04 7.54 6.97
C VAL A 142 -17.28 6.72 6.63
N GLY A 143 -18.42 7.37 6.43
CA GLY A 143 -19.62 6.70 5.94
C GLY A 143 -19.33 5.95 4.63
N CYS A 144 -19.59 4.64 4.62
CA CYS A 144 -19.10 3.74 3.59
C CYS A 144 -20.10 2.57 3.37
N LYS A 145 -20.50 2.37 2.11
CA LYS A 145 -21.47 1.35 1.67
C LYS A 145 -20.95 0.61 0.44
N PHE A 146 -21.17 -0.70 0.42
CA PHE A 146 -20.85 -1.59 -0.69
C PHE A 146 -22.13 -2.32 -1.10
N GLY A 147 -22.27 -2.64 -2.39
CA GLY A 147 -23.40 -3.45 -2.87
C GLY A 147 -23.72 -3.27 -4.36
N GLY A 148 -24.74 -3.99 -4.83
CA GLY A 148 -25.20 -3.97 -6.23
C GLY A 148 -26.31 -2.96 -6.51
N ASP A 149 -27.25 -2.79 -5.57
CA ASP A 149 -28.46 -1.97 -5.74
C ASP A 149 -28.40 -0.70 -4.90
N SER A 150 -28.33 0.44 -5.56
CA SER A 150 -28.54 1.74 -4.95
C SER A 150 -29.09 2.72 -5.99
N ASP A 151 -30.02 3.58 -5.57
CA ASP A 151 -30.49 4.73 -6.38
C ASP A 151 -29.38 5.78 -6.57
N LYS A 152 -28.27 5.66 -5.84
CA LYS A 152 -27.12 6.54 -5.91
C LYS A 152 -26.09 6.04 -6.92
N LYS A 153 -25.55 6.96 -7.72
CA LYS A 153 -24.39 6.68 -8.59
C LYS A 153 -23.16 6.30 -7.72
N PRO A 154 -22.49 5.18 -8.00
CA PRO A 154 -21.31 4.77 -7.23
C PRO A 154 -20.11 5.70 -7.46
N ASP A 155 -19.36 5.93 -6.38
CA ASP A 155 -18.08 6.63 -6.39
C ASP A 155 -16.98 5.77 -7.05
N ALA A 156 -17.08 4.44 -6.88
CA ALA A 156 -16.16 3.47 -7.47
C ALA A 156 -16.85 2.13 -7.75
N ALA A 157 -16.27 1.29 -8.60
CA ALA A 157 -16.72 -0.09 -8.81
C ALA A 157 -15.55 -1.03 -9.05
N PHE A 158 -15.69 -2.29 -8.65
CA PHE A 158 -14.70 -3.32 -8.99
C PHE A 158 -14.72 -3.64 -10.49
N GLY A 159 -13.53 -3.75 -11.09
CA GLY A 159 -13.34 -3.86 -12.53
C GLY A 159 -13.06 -2.51 -13.21
N THR A 160 -12.84 -2.53 -14.52
CA THR A 160 -12.64 -1.29 -15.30
C THR A 160 -13.99 -0.62 -15.58
N THR A 161 -14.00 0.71 -15.56
CA THR A 161 -15.19 1.51 -15.84
C THR A 161 -14.84 2.57 -16.89
N GLN A 162 -15.71 2.76 -17.89
CA GLN A 162 -15.58 3.87 -18.87
C GLN A 162 -16.48 5.05 -18.49
N GLU A 163 -17.20 4.96 -17.38
CA GLU A 163 -18.14 5.98 -16.92
C GLU A 163 -17.42 7.14 -16.25
N ALA A 164 -17.58 8.35 -16.79
CA ALA A 164 -17.03 9.56 -16.20
C ALA A 164 -17.49 9.75 -14.74
N GLY A 165 -16.54 9.98 -13.84
CA GLY A 165 -16.79 10.20 -12.42
C GLY A 165 -16.98 8.95 -11.57
N LYS A 166 -16.77 7.74 -12.12
CA LYS A 166 -16.79 6.47 -11.39
C LYS A 166 -15.43 5.80 -11.52
N ALA A 167 -14.74 5.62 -10.39
CA ALA A 167 -13.41 5.03 -10.37
C ALA A 167 -13.45 3.51 -10.58
N GLY A 168 -12.65 2.98 -11.51
CA GLY A 168 -12.44 1.56 -11.70
C GLY A 168 -11.42 1.00 -10.70
N VAL A 169 -11.79 -0.05 -9.97
CA VAL A 169 -10.98 -0.64 -8.90
C VAL A 169 -10.47 -2.02 -9.30
N LEU A 170 -9.14 -2.19 -9.32
CA LEU A 170 -8.50 -3.50 -9.37
C LEU A 170 -8.27 -3.99 -7.94
N ARG A 171 -8.82 -5.15 -7.58
CA ARG A 171 -8.51 -5.84 -6.32
C ARG A 171 -8.06 -7.27 -6.60
N SER A 172 -6.85 -7.59 -6.16
CA SER A 172 -6.27 -8.93 -6.32
C SER A 172 -5.21 -9.16 -5.25
N MET A 173 -5.13 -10.38 -4.71
CA MET A 173 -4.02 -10.78 -3.84
C MET A 173 -3.06 -11.73 -4.56
N GLU A 174 -3.23 -11.91 -5.87
CA GLU A 174 -2.39 -12.79 -6.69
C GLU A 174 -1.17 -12.05 -7.23
N SER A 175 -0.05 -12.77 -7.31
CA SER A 175 1.23 -12.25 -7.82
C SER A 175 1.15 -11.77 -9.28
N ALA A 176 1.72 -10.60 -9.56
CA ALA A 176 1.86 -10.08 -10.92
C ALA A 176 2.76 -10.95 -11.79
N GLN A 177 3.64 -11.75 -11.19
CA GLN A 177 4.43 -12.74 -11.91
C GLN A 177 3.55 -13.81 -12.57
N TYR A 178 2.34 -14.10 -12.10
CA TYR A 178 1.37 -14.99 -12.76
C TYR A 178 0.36 -14.23 -13.60
N TYR A 179 -0.10 -13.09 -13.08
CA TYR A 179 -1.14 -12.25 -13.65
C TYR A 179 -0.59 -10.84 -13.86
N PRO A 180 0.07 -10.57 -15.00
CA PRO A 180 0.76 -9.30 -15.24
C PRO A 180 -0.14 -8.06 -15.07
N GLU A 181 -1.45 -8.21 -15.22
CA GLU A 181 -2.45 -7.17 -14.93
C GLU A 181 -2.44 -6.66 -13.47
N ASN A 182 -1.89 -7.42 -12.53
CA ASN A 182 -1.76 -7.01 -11.12
C ASN A 182 -0.52 -6.14 -10.87
N ASP A 183 0.39 -6.00 -11.84
CA ASP A 183 1.46 -5.01 -11.78
C ASP A 183 0.86 -3.61 -11.76
N VAL A 184 1.30 -2.77 -10.83
CA VAL A 184 0.72 -1.43 -10.61
C VAL A 184 0.78 -0.59 -11.88
N ALA A 185 1.91 -0.57 -12.57
CA ALA A 185 2.07 0.22 -13.79
C ALA A 185 1.23 -0.34 -14.95
N MET A 186 1.09 -1.67 -15.05
CA MET A 186 0.24 -2.30 -16.05
C MET A 186 -1.24 -2.06 -15.78
N ALA A 187 -1.69 -2.17 -14.54
CA ALA A 187 -3.07 -1.89 -14.13
C ALA A 187 -3.46 -0.46 -14.50
N ARG A 188 -2.58 0.52 -14.23
CA ARG A 188 -2.77 1.91 -14.69
C ARG A 188 -2.92 2.01 -16.21
N ARG A 189 -2.03 1.38 -16.97
CA ARG A 189 -2.11 1.36 -18.45
C ARG A 189 -3.40 0.71 -18.98
N ARG A 190 -3.99 -0.21 -18.21
CA ARG A 190 -5.28 -0.85 -18.52
C ARG A 190 -6.49 -0.02 -18.09
N GLY A 191 -6.29 1.16 -17.50
CA GLY A 191 -7.36 2.09 -17.17
C GLY A 191 -7.98 1.90 -15.78
N TYR A 192 -7.28 1.26 -14.84
CA TYR A 192 -7.72 1.23 -13.44
C TYR A 192 -7.33 2.53 -12.70
N ASP A 193 -8.31 3.17 -12.08
CA ASP A 193 -8.14 4.39 -11.28
C ASP A 193 -7.64 4.09 -9.87
N ILE A 194 -7.97 2.91 -9.31
CA ILE A 194 -7.53 2.50 -7.97
C ILE A 194 -7.02 1.06 -8.03
N ILE A 195 -5.83 0.84 -7.48
CA ILE A 195 -5.14 -0.44 -7.46
C ILE A 195 -5.02 -0.92 -6.01
N MET A 196 -5.47 -2.14 -5.79
CA MET A 196 -5.49 -2.82 -4.50
C MET A 196 -4.85 -4.20 -4.63
N THR A 197 -3.52 -4.27 -4.52
CA THR A 197 -2.77 -5.54 -4.57
C THR A 197 -1.90 -5.75 -3.33
N THR A 198 -1.17 -6.86 -3.28
CA THR A 198 -0.19 -7.10 -2.20
C THR A 198 0.94 -6.08 -2.20
N SER A 199 1.19 -5.41 -3.33
CA SER A 199 2.21 -4.36 -3.42
C SER A 199 1.89 -3.20 -2.48
N LEU A 200 2.84 -2.84 -1.62
CA LEU A 200 2.73 -1.65 -0.76
C LEU A 200 2.79 -0.35 -1.57
N SER A 201 3.11 -0.42 -2.87
CA SER A 201 3.01 0.67 -3.84
C SER A 201 1.61 0.83 -4.45
N SER A 202 0.67 -0.05 -4.11
CA SER A 202 -0.75 0.12 -4.44
C SER A 202 -1.33 1.34 -3.73
N ASP A 203 -2.41 1.91 -4.27
CA ASP A 203 -3.15 2.98 -3.59
C ASP A 203 -3.70 2.51 -2.24
N VAL A 204 -4.24 1.29 -2.23
CA VAL A 204 -4.77 0.64 -1.02
C VAL A 204 -4.26 -0.80 -0.97
N PRO A 205 -3.08 -1.04 -0.36
CA PRO A 205 -2.49 -2.38 -0.32
C PRO A 205 -3.38 -3.40 0.40
N VAL A 206 -3.36 -4.66 -0.05
CA VAL A 206 -4.11 -5.78 0.53
C VAL A 206 -3.13 -6.90 0.85
N GLY A 207 -2.62 -6.91 2.07
CA GLY A 207 -1.64 -7.90 2.54
C GLY A 207 -2.27 -9.10 3.25
N TYR A 208 -1.49 -10.17 3.41
CA TYR A 208 -1.87 -11.39 4.14
C TYR A 208 -1.51 -11.31 5.64
N PHE A 209 -1.61 -10.14 6.25
CA PHE A 209 -1.25 -9.93 7.65
C PHE A 209 -2.32 -9.14 8.37
N SER A 210 -2.61 -9.55 9.60
CA SER A 210 -3.52 -8.89 10.52
C SER A 210 -3.38 -9.49 11.91
N TRP A 211 -3.51 -8.65 12.94
CA TRP A 211 -3.61 -9.13 14.34
C TRP A 211 -4.90 -9.93 14.60
N ALA A 212 -5.97 -9.64 13.85
CA ALA A 212 -7.26 -10.31 14.00
C ALA A 212 -7.27 -11.72 13.39
N GLU A 213 -6.54 -11.93 12.31
CA GLU A 213 -6.51 -13.21 11.56
C GLU A 213 -5.38 -14.12 12.02
N TYR A 214 -4.27 -13.55 12.50
CA TYR A 214 -3.07 -14.28 12.88
C TYR A 214 -2.71 -13.99 14.33
N ASP A 215 -2.75 -15.02 15.17
CA ASP A 215 -2.20 -14.96 16.53
C ASP A 215 -0.66 -14.99 16.51
N ILE A 216 -0.07 -13.92 15.95
CA ILE A 216 1.37 -13.80 15.71
C ILE A 216 2.16 -13.84 17.02
N MET A 217 1.54 -13.47 18.15
CA MET A 217 2.16 -13.51 19.48
C MET A 217 1.85 -14.79 20.25
N ALA A 218 1.23 -15.80 19.61
CA ALA A 218 0.99 -17.10 20.22
C ALA A 218 2.26 -17.68 20.87
N PRO A 219 2.18 -18.25 22.09
CA PRO A 219 3.33 -18.84 22.76
C PRO A 219 3.98 -19.96 21.96
N VAL A 220 5.31 -19.96 21.92
CA VAL A 220 6.09 -21.00 21.24
C VAL A 220 5.89 -22.34 21.94
N GLN A 221 5.48 -23.36 21.17
CA GLN A 221 5.29 -24.72 21.67
C GLN A 221 6.60 -25.54 21.56
N PRO A 222 6.77 -26.59 22.39
CA PRO A 222 7.86 -27.54 22.23
C PRO A 222 7.90 -28.15 20.83
N LYS A 223 9.08 -28.21 20.22
CA LYS A 223 9.27 -28.82 18.90
C LYS A 223 9.48 -30.32 19.07
N THR A 224 8.49 -31.13 18.69
CA THR A 224 8.44 -32.56 18.99
C THR A 224 8.71 -33.46 17.78
N GLU A 225 8.72 -32.91 16.57
CA GLU A 225 8.95 -33.70 15.36
C GLU A 225 10.45 -33.98 15.15
N ASN A 226 10.76 -35.18 14.65
CA ASN A 226 12.13 -35.60 14.36
C ASN A 226 12.68 -34.95 13.08
N ALA A 227 11.81 -34.66 12.12
CA ALA A 227 12.18 -33.91 10.92
C ALA A 227 12.41 -32.44 11.31
N LEU A 228 13.46 -31.83 10.74
CA LEU A 228 13.84 -30.46 11.09
C LEU A 228 12.80 -29.44 10.59
N ALA A 229 12.23 -29.70 9.42
CA ALA A 229 11.37 -28.78 8.71
C ALA A 229 10.10 -29.47 8.18
N ALA A 230 9.05 -28.67 8.00
CA ALA A 230 7.84 -29.08 7.31
C ALA A 230 7.58 -28.20 6.09
N ALA A 231 7.04 -28.82 5.02
CA ALA A 231 6.67 -28.16 3.78
C ALA A 231 5.21 -28.46 3.41
N PHE A 232 4.48 -27.40 3.03
CA PHE A 232 3.10 -27.46 2.56
C PHE A 232 2.99 -26.83 1.17
N ILE A 233 3.55 -27.52 0.17
CA ILE A 233 3.64 -27.02 -1.21
C ILE A 233 2.81 -27.92 -2.14
N SER A 234 1.74 -27.37 -2.72
CA SER A 234 0.86 -28.13 -3.63
C SER A 234 0.88 -27.66 -5.08
N ASN A 235 1.43 -26.47 -5.35
CA ASN A 235 1.65 -26.02 -6.73
C ASN A 235 3.10 -26.33 -7.14
N CYS A 236 3.31 -27.36 -7.97
CA CYS A 236 4.66 -27.74 -8.37
C CYS A 236 5.21 -26.94 -9.57
N GLY A 237 4.34 -26.21 -10.27
CA GLY A 237 4.69 -25.36 -11.42
C GLY A 237 4.99 -23.91 -11.02
N ALA A 238 5.83 -23.72 -10.00
CA ALA A 238 6.16 -22.39 -9.51
C ALA A 238 7.01 -21.59 -10.52
N ARG A 239 6.82 -20.27 -10.59
CA ARG A 239 7.64 -19.33 -11.39
C ARG A 239 8.87 -18.88 -10.61
N ASN A 240 9.52 -19.79 -9.89
CA ASN A 240 10.76 -19.57 -9.15
C ASN A 240 11.49 -20.90 -8.88
N PHE A 241 12.58 -20.85 -8.10
CA PHE A 241 13.48 -21.99 -7.86
C PHE A 241 13.12 -22.82 -6.60
N ARG A 242 11.89 -22.71 -6.07
CA ARG A 242 11.57 -23.26 -4.74
C ARG A 242 11.68 -24.78 -4.62
N LEU A 243 11.38 -25.52 -5.69
CA LEU A 243 11.50 -26.98 -5.67
C LEU A 243 12.96 -27.42 -5.82
N GLN A 244 13.75 -26.71 -6.64
CA GLN A 244 15.19 -26.96 -6.73
C GLN A 244 15.88 -26.68 -5.39
N ALA A 245 15.46 -25.63 -4.68
CA ALA A 245 15.97 -25.37 -3.32
C ALA A 245 15.57 -26.49 -2.36
N LEU A 246 14.34 -27.01 -2.44
CA LEU A 246 13.90 -28.15 -1.63
C LEU A 246 14.79 -29.38 -1.84
N GLU A 247 15.10 -29.72 -3.11
CA GLU A 247 16.02 -30.81 -3.46
C GLU A 247 17.44 -30.58 -2.92
N VAL A 248 17.94 -29.33 -2.94
CA VAL A 248 19.25 -29.01 -2.36
C VAL A 248 19.21 -29.21 -0.84
N LEU A 249 18.17 -28.75 -0.14
CA LEU A 249 18.04 -28.94 1.30
C LEU A 249 17.96 -30.43 1.69
N GLU A 250 17.23 -31.23 0.92
CA GLU A 250 17.16 -32.69 1.09
C GLU A 250 18.54 -33.35 0.89
N ARG A 251 19.28 -32.95 -0.15
CA ARG A 251 20.65 -33.43 -0.42
C ARG A 251 21.63 -33.04 0.68
N GLU A 252 21.43 -31.85 1.25
CA GLU A 252 22.15 -31.37 2.43
C GLU A 252 21.68 -32.06 3.72
N MET A 253 20.97 -33.19 3.65
CA MET A 253 20.57 -34.00 4.79
C MET A 253 19.65 -33.27 5.77
N ILE A 254 18.90 -32.25 5.32
CA ILE A 254 17.80 -31.69 6.08
C ILE A 254 16.61 -32.64 5.93
N LYS A 255 16.23 -33.30 7.03
CA LYS A 255 15.03 -34.14 7.04
C LYS A 255 13.78 -33.24 6.99
N ILE A 256 13.00 -33.39 5.93
CA ILE A 256 11.82 -32.58 5.63
C ILE A 256 10.59 -33.48 5.55
N ASP A 257 9.53 -33.12 6.28
CA ASP A 257 8.21 -33.72 6.13
C ASP A 257 7.36 -32.83 5.21
N SER A 258 7.03 -33.35 4.03
CA SER A 258 6.29 -32.67 2.97
C SER A 258 4.86 -33.21 2.90
N PHE A 259 3.91 -32.37 3.31
CA PHE A 259 2.48 -32.68 3.38
C PHE A 259 1.71 -32.24 2.13
N GLY A 260 2.26 -31.28 1.37
CA GLY A 260 1.67 -30.82 0.10
C GLY A 260 1.84 -31.84 -1.03
N SER A 261 1.24 -31.57 -2.18
CA SER A 261 1.32 -32.48 -3.34
C SER A 261 2.72 -32.59 -3.95
N CYS A 262 3.60 -31.60 -3.74
CA CYS A 262 4.98 -31.63 -4.22
C CYS A 262 5.89 -32.31 -3.19
N HIS A 263 6.74 -33.24 -3.64
CA HIS A 263 7.63 -34.03 -2.77
C HIS A 263 6.89 -34.77 -1.64
N HIS A 264 5.61 -35.08 -1.85
CA HIS A 264 4.70 -35.64 -0.85
C HIS A 264 5.28 -36.92 -0.22
N ASN A 265 5.79 -36.81 1.02
CA ASN A 265 6.43 -37.91 1.73
C ASN A 265 5.80 -38.16 3.12
N ARG A 266 4.79 -37.36 3.48
CA ARG A 266 4.09 -37.42 4.75
C ARG A 266 2.59 -37.27 4.52
N ASP A 267 1.88 -38.37 4.75
CA ASP A 267 0.42 -38.41 4.64
C ASP A 267 -0.27 -37.76 5.85
N GLY A 268 -1.48 -37.26 5.64
CA GLY A 268 -2.40 -36.87 6.71
C GLY A 268 -3.24 -35.65 6.35
N ASN A 269 -4.53 -35.70 6.67
CA ASN A 269 -5.38 -34.50 6.68
C ASN A 269 -5.12 -33.74 7.99
N VAL A 270 -4.05 -32.95 8.01
CA VAL A 270 -3.58 -32.23 9.20
C VAL A 270 -3.96 -30.76 9.15
N ASP A 271 -4.21 -30.17 10.31
CA ASP A 271 -4.20 -28.72 10.42
C ASP A 271 -2.77 -28.21 10.24
N LYS A 272 -2.59 -27.27 9.31
CA LYS A 272 -1.27 -26.76 8.90
C LYS A 272 -0.56 -26.05 10.06
N VAL A 273 -1.23 -25.12 10.74
CA VAL A 273 -0.61 -24.29 11.79
C VAL A 273 -0.30 -25.14 13.01
N GLU A 274 -1.23 -26.00 13.44
CA GLU A 274 -1.02 -26.93 14.56
C GLU A 274 0.11 -27.93 14.27
N THR A 275 0.27 -28.32 13.01
CA THR A 275 1.40 -29.16 12.59
C THR A 275 2.71 -28.40 12.65
N LEU A 276 2.76 -27.20 12.06
CA LEU A 276 3.96 -26.35 12.06
C LEU A 276 4.47 -26.05 13.47
N LYS A 277 3.58 -25.93 14.48
CA LYS A 277 3.96 -25.71 15.89
C LYS A 277 4.98 -26.73 16.41
N ARG A 278 4.95 -27.96 15.89
CA ARG A 278 5.83 -29.07 16.33
C ARG A 278 7.18 -29.14 15.59
N PHE A 279 7.36 -28.35 14.53
CA PHE A 279 8.60 -28.31 13.74
C PHE A 279 9.48 -27.11 14.11
N LYS A 280 10.81 -27.27 14.02
CA LYS A 280 11.75 -26.15 14.24
C LYS A 280 11.66 -25.11 13.13
N PHE A 281 11.56 -25.58 11.87
CA PHE A 281 11.52 -24.75 10.69
C PHE A 281 10.24 -24.97 9.88
N SER A 282 9.75 -23.89 9.27
CA SER A 282 8.61 -23.91 8.34
C SER A 282 9.07 -23.39 6.99
N PHE A 283 8.82 -24.13 5.91
CA PHE A 283 9.17 -23.67 4.56
C PHE A 283 8.05 -22.77 4.01
N ALA A 284 8.26 -21.47 4.17
CA ALA A 284 7.40 -20.41 3.65
C ALA A 284 7.82 -20.03 2.22
N PHE A 285 7.74 -21.00 1.31
CA PHE A 285 8.15 -20.81 -0.08
C PHE A 285 6.99 -20.33 -0.95
N GLU A 286 7.05 -19.07 -1.38
CA GLU A 286 6.14 -18.51 -2.35
C GLU A 286 6.31 -19.12 -3.73
N ASN A 287 5.28 -18.97 -4.57
CA ASN A 287 5.24 -19.54 -5.92
C ASN A 287 5.85 -18.61 -6.99
N SER A 288 6.29 -17.43 -6.61
CA SER A 288 6.99 -16.43 -7.42
C SER A 288 7.82 -15.53 -6.51
N ASN A 289 8.80 -14.82 -7.10
CA ASN A 289 9.60 -13.83 -6.39
C ASN A 289 9.15 -12.44 -6.84
N GLU A 290 8.47 -11.70 -5.97
CA GLU A 290 7.90 -10.39 -6.27
C GLU A 290 7.96 -9.52 -5.01
N GLU A 291 8.33 -8.24 -5.18
CA GLU A 291 8.35 -7.27 -4.09
C GLU A 291 6.99 -7.25 -3.40
N ASP A 292 6.99 -7.32 -2.07
CA ASP A 292 5.80 -7.27 -1.20
C ASP A 292 4.86 -8.47 -1.28
N TYR A 293 5.15 -9.46 -2.15
CA TYR A 293 4.36 -10.68 -2.22
C TYR A 293 4.74 -11.63 -1.07
N VAL A 294 4.19 -11.35 0.10
CA VAL A 294 4.34 -12.13 1.34
C VAL A 294 2.97 -12.61 1.77
N THR A 295 2.76 -13.93 1.74
CA THR A 295 1.43 -14.53 1.94
C THR A 295 1.26 -15.16 3.32
N GLU A 296 0.15 -15.89 3.50
CA GLU A 296 -0.17 -16.62 4.73
C GLU A 296 0.96 -17.57 5.15
N LYS A 297 1.77 -18.05 4.21
CA LYS A 297 2.87 -19.01 4.48
C LYS A 297 3.87 -18.45 5.49
N PHE A 298 4.23 -17.17 5.34
CA PHE A 298 5.15 -16.51 6.25
C PHE A 298 4.49 -16.26 7.61
N PHE A 299 3.32 -15.63 7.64
CA PHE A 299 2.64 -15.28 8.88
C PHE A 299 2.19 -16.50 9.69
N GLN A 300 1.74 -17.58 9.05
CA GLN A 300 1.43 -18.86 9.73
C GLN A 300 2.67 -19.48 10.38
N SER A 301 3.87 -19.28 9.80
CA SER A 301 5.12 -19.72 10.42
C SER A 301 5.40 -18.94 11.71
N LEU A 302 5.15 -17.62 11.69
CA LEU A 302 5.25 -16.77 12.88
C LEU A 302 4.26 -17.20 13.96
N VAL A 303 2.98 -17.43 13.61
CA VAL A 303 1.95 -17.94 14.54
C VAL A 303 2.41 -19.26 15.17
N ALA A 304 2.91 -20.20 14.37
CA ALA A 304 3.40 -21.49 14.86
C ALA A 304 4.65 -21.40 15.77
N GLY A 305 5.30 -20.24 15.83
CA GLY A 305 6.57 -20.08 16.54
C GLY A 305 7.66 -20.96 15.93
N SER A 306 7.62 -21.16 14.61
CA SER A 306 8.59 -21.95 13.85
C SER A 306 9.35 -21.00 12.94
N ILE A 307 10.67 -21.16 12.85
CA ILE A 307 11.50 -20.22 12.10
C ILE A 307 11.17 -20.36 10.61
N PRO A 308 10.65 -19.32 9.94
CA PRO A 308 10.38 -19.37 8.51
C PRO A 308 11.69 -19.44 7.71
N VAL A 309 11.77 -20.42 6.82
CA VAL A 309 12.74 -20.44 5.72
C VAL A 309 12.01 -19.98 4.47
N VAL A 310 12.47 -18.90 3.86
CA VAL A 310 11.71 -18.14 2.87
C VAL A 310 12.38 -18.21 1.50
N ILE A 311 11.55 -18.38 0.48
CA ILE A 311 11.82 -18.06 -0.94
C ILE A 311 10.60 -17.26 -1.40
N GLY A 312 10.80 -16.07 -1.97
CA GLY A 312 9.68 -15.20 -2.36
C GLY A 312 10.11 -13.76 -2.51
N ALA A 313 9.45 -12.87 -1.77
CA ALA A 313 9.72 -11.43 -1.82
C ALA A 313 11.20 -11.08 -1.56
N PRO A 314 11.89 -10.40 -2.48
CA PRO A 314 13.29 -10.01 -2.29
C PRO A 314 13.53 -9.16 -1.04
N ASN A 315 12.51 -8.43 -0.61
CA ASN A 315 12.48 -7.53 0.53
C ASN A 315 11.79 -8.14 1.78
N ILE A 316 11.69 -9.47 1.89
CA ILE A 316 11.04 -10.17 3.03
C ILE A 316 11.49 -9.65 4.41
N GLN A 317 12.71 -9.15 4.53
CA GLN A 317 13.24 -8.64 5.79
C GLN A 317 12.43 -7.47 6.37
N GLU A 318 11.74 -6.69 5.51
CA GLU A 318 10.85 -5.61 5.91
C GLU A 318 9.54 -6.09 6.55
N PHE A 319 9.18 -7.36 6.29
CA PHE A 319 8.01 -8.04 6.85
C PHE A 319 8.36 -8.86 8.10
N ALA A 320 9.64 -8.93 8.47
CA ALA A 320 10.11 -9.75 9.57
C ALA A 320 9.86 -9.06 10.93
N PRO A 321 9.42 -9.79 11.97
CA PRO A 321 9.23 -9.20 13.30
C PRO A 321 10.53 -8.69 13.92
N SER A 322 11.68 -9.29 13.57
CA SER A 322 13.01 -8.80 13.92
C SER A 322 14.03 -9.14 12.82
N ASN A 323 15.21 -8.49 12.85
CA ASN A 323 16.27 -8.70 11.86
C ASN A 323 16.75 -10.15 11.75
N ASN A 324 16.64 -10.92 12.84
CA ASN A 324 17.11 -12.30 12.89
C ASN A 324 15.94 -13.29 13.05
N SER A 325 14.75 -13.01 12.51
CA SER A 325 13.58 -13.87 12.75
C SER A 325 13.28 -14.88 11.62
N LEU A 326 14.10 -14.92 10.57
CA LEU A 326 13.89 -15.78 9.40
C LEU A 326 15.22 -16.23 8.78
N LEU A 327 15.15 -17.23 7.90
CA LEU A 327 16.23 -17.61 6.99
C LEU A 327 15.77 -17.36 5.55
N HIS A 328 16.50 -16.57 4.77
CA HIS A 328 16.12 -16.24 3.40
C HIS A 328 17.04 -16.94 2.40
N ILE A 329 16.47 -17.78 1.52
CA ILE A 329 17.17 -18.32 0.35
C ILE A 329 16.84 -17.37 -0.81
N LYS A 330 17.70 -16.38 -1.02
CA LYS A 330 17.48 -15.32 -2.02
C LYS A 330 17.71 -15.84 -3.44
N GLU A 331 18.74 -16.66 -3.60
CA GLU A 331 19.08 -17.35 -4.84
C GLU A 331 19.32 -18.85 -4.54
N LEU A 332 19.22 -19.70 -5.56
CA LEU A 332 19.40 -21.14 -5.39
C LEU A 332 20.75 -21.52 -4.76
N LYS A 333 21.81 -20.76 -5.05
CA LYS A 333 23.15 -20.97 -4.49
C LYS A 333 23.22 -20.78 -2.97
N ASP A 334 22.26 -20.06 -2.38
CA ASP A 334 22.24 -19.78 -0.95
C ASP A 334 21.68 -20.98 -0.15
N ALA A 335 21.01 -21.93 -0.82
CA ALA A 335 20.32 -23.03 -0.16
C ALA A 335 21.25 -23.92 0.67
N GLU A 336 22.48 -24.17 0.21
CA GLU A 336 23.49 -24.95 0.96
C GLU A 336 23.92 -24.22 2.24
N SER A 337 24.19 -22.92 2.14
CA SER A 337 24.55 -22.10 3.30
C SER A 337 23.41 -22.07 4.32
N VAL A 338 22.17 -21.90 3.86
CA VAL A 338 20.98 -21.93 4.71
C VAL A 338 20.78 -23.30 5.35
N ALA A 339 21.02 -24.41 4.65
CA ALA A 339 20.99 -25.75 5.24
C ALA A 339 22.00 -25.89 6.40
N ASN A 340 23.21 -25.36 6.22
CA ASN A 340 24.23 -25.35 7.27
C ASN A 340 23.80 -24.51 8.48
N THR A 341 23.18 -23.35 8.26
CA THR A 341 22.58 -22.55 9.34
C THR A 341 21.46 -23.31 10.05
N MET A 342 20.58 -24.00 9.32
CA MET A 342 19.50 -24.80 9.90
C MET A 342 20.05 -25.91 10.81
N LYS A 343 21.10 -26.63 10.38
CA LYS A 343 21.77 -27.66 11.20
C LYS A 343 22.39 -27.05 12.47
N TYR A 344 23.08 -25.92 12.33
CA TYR A 344 23.67 -25.20 13.47
C TYR A 344 22.61 -24.80 14.50
N LEU A 345 21.52 -24.16 14.04
CA LEU A 345 20.41 -23.76 14.91
C LEU A 345 19.69 -24.96 15.53
N ALA A 346 19.52 -26.06 14.78
CA ALA A 346 18.92 -27.27 15.32
C ALA A 346 19.73 -27.87 16.48
N ALA A 347 21.07 -27.81 16.38
CA ALA A 347 22.02 -28.29 17.39
C ALA A 347 22.28 -27.29 18.53
N ASN A 348 21.92 -26.01 18.37
CA ASN A 348 22.17 -24.96 19.35
C ASN A 348 20.85 -24.29 19.81
N PRO A 349 20.24 -24.76 20.91
CA PRO A 349 18.98 -24.21 21.42
C PRO A 349 19.04 -22.71 21.75
N SER A 350 20.18 -22.21 22.25
CA SER A 350 20.34 -20.79 22.57
C SER A 350 20.27 -19.93 21.30
N ALA A 351 21.03 -20.31 20.27
CA ALA A 351 20.99 -19.63 18.98
C ALA A 351 19.60 -19.72 18.34
N TYR A 352 18.95 -20.89 18.37
CA TYR A 352 17.58 -21.04 17.86
C TYR A 352 16.58 -20.12 18.57
N ASN A 353 16.64 -20.07 19.90
CA ASN A 353 15.72 -19.26 20.70
C ASN A 353 15.92 -17.76 20.46
N GLU A 354 17.13 -17.33 20.09
CA GLU A 354 17.39 -15.92 19.76
C GLU A 354 16.60 -15.47 18.51
N LEU A 355 16.41 -16.35 17.51
CA LEU A 355 15.55 -16.03 16.36
C LEU A 355 14.06 -15.89 16.73
N LEU A 356 13.64 -16.38 17.90
CA LEU A 356 12.27 -16.32 18.41
C LEU A 356 12.10 -15.32 19.56
N ARG A 357 13.15 -14.59 19.97
CA ARG A 357 13.12 -13.69 21.13
C ARG A 357 12.05 -12.60 21.04
N TRP A 358 11.73 -12.16 19.82
CA TRP A 358 10.64 -11.22 19.54
C TRP A 358 9.26 -11.69 20.03
N LYS A 359 9.06 -13.01 20.24
CA LYS A 359 7.82 -13.55 20.85
C LYS A 359 7.63 -13.14 22.31
N VAL A 360 8.72 -12.80 22.99
CA VAL A 360 8.72 -12.41 24.41
C VAL A 360 8.91 -10.91 24.55
N GLU A 361 9.86 -10.33 23.80
CA GLU A 361 10.20 -8.90 23.88
C GLU A 361 9.27 -8.01 23.06
N GLY A 362 8.50 -8.60 22.16
CA GLY A 362 7.71 -7.91 21.16
C GLY A 362 8.47 -7.72 19.84
N PRO A 363 7.74 -7.54 18.73
CA PRO A 363 8.33 -7.27 17.44
C PRO A 363 8.78 -5.81 17.30
N SER A 364 9.59 -5.54 16.27
CA SER A 364 10.05 -4.18 15.96
C SER A 364 8.90 -3.21 15.68
N ASP A 365 9.16 -1.91 15.87
CA ASP A 365 8.20 -0.85 15.51
C ASP A 365 7.85 -0.86 14.02
N SER A 366 8.80 -1.19 13.14
CA SER A 366 8.58 -1.35 11.71
C SER A 366 7.54 -2.44 11.42
N PHE A 367 7.68 -3.60 12.08
CA PHE A 367 6.73 -4.70 11.94
C PHE A 367 5.35 -4.33 12.49
N LYS A 368 5.29 -3.67 13.66
CA LYS A 368 4.02 -3.19 14.21
C LYS A 368 3.35 -2.22 13.24
N ALA A 369 4.07 -1.21 12.76
CA ALA A 369 3.59 -0.26 11.77
C ALA A 369 3.12 -0.93 10.47
N LEU A 370 3.75 -2.02 10.03
CA LEU A 370 3.26 -2.78 8.88
C LEU A 370 1.93 -3.48 9.20
N VAL A 371 1.88 -4.29 10.26
CA VAL A 371 0.71 -5.12 10.59
C VAL A 371 -0.51 -4.28 11.00
N ASP A 372 -0.30 -3.15 11.68
CA ASP A 372 -1.36 -2.23 12.11
C ASP A 372 -2.13 -1.60 10.93
N MET A 373 -1.60 -1.63 9.71
CA MET A 373 -2.37 -1.24 8.53
C MET A 373 -3.66 -2.06 8.40
N ALA A 374 -3.64 -3.31 8.83
CA ALA A 374 -4.80 -4.21 8.78
C ALA A 374 -5.76 -4.01 9.96
N ALA A 375 -5.45 -3.16 10.94
CA ALA A 375 -6.42 -2.75 11.96
C ALA A 375 -7.62 -2.01 11.35
N VAL A 376 -7.44 -1.45 10.13
CA VAL A 376 -8.54 -0.95 9.31
C VAL A 376 -8.71 -1.86 8.10
N HIS A 377 -9.91 -2.45 7.99
CA HIS A 377 -10.24 -3.35 6.90
C HIS A 377 -9.99 -2.69 5.53
N SER A 378 -9.48 -3.47 4.57
CA SER A 378 -9.09 -2.96 3.23
C SER A 378 -10.22 -2.22 2.50
N SER A 379 -11.47 -2.68 2.64
CA SER A 379 -12.65 -2.00 2.09
C SER A 379 -12.92 -0.64 2.74
N CYS A 380 -12.68 -0.51 4.06
CA CYS A 380 -12.78 0.79 4.73
C CYS A 380 -11.63 1.71 4.30
N ARG A 381 -10.40 1.19 4.15
CA ARG A 381 -9.27 1.97 3.62
C ARG A 381 -9.54 2.49 2.20
N LEU A 382 -10.23 1.70 1.35
CA LEU A 382 -10.72 2.18 0.04
C LEU A 382 -11.69 3.36 0.19
N CYS A 383 -12.65 3.29 1.11
CA CYS A 383 -13.55 4.41 1.36
C CYS A 383 -12.83 5.65 1.89
N ILE A 384 -11.86 5.50 2.80
CA ILE A 384 -11.02 6.60 3.29
C ILE A 384 -10.22 7.23 2.14
N PHE A 385 -9.64 6.40 1.26
CA PHE A 385 -8.92 6.85 0.08
C PHE A 385 -9.83 7.68 -0.84
N LEU A 386 -11.00 7.13 -1.22
CA LEU A 386 -11.99 7.81 -2.06
C LEU A 386 -12.47 9.15 -1.45
N ALA A 387 -12.82 9.14 -0.16
CA ALA A 387 -13.27 10.34 0.54
C ALA A 387 -12.17 11.40 0.61
N THR A 388 -10.91 10.97 0.81
CA THR A 388 -9.74 11.86 0.79
C THR A 388 -9.56 12.47 -0.59
N SER A 389 -9.59 11.67 -1.65
CA SER A 389 -9.47 12.16 -3.04
C SER A 389 -10.61 13.08 -3.45
N ILE A 390 -11.83 12.89 -2.91
CA ILE A 390 -12.96 13.81 -3.14
C ILE A 390 -12.66 15.17 -2.49
N ARG A 391 -12.25 15.19 -1.20
CA ARG A 391 -11.90 16.44 -0.49
C ARG A 391 -10.72 17.16 -1.18
N GLU A 392 -9.68 16.43 -1.58
CA GLU A 392 -8.52 17.02 -2.27
C GLU A 392 -8.89 17.64 -3.62
N ARG A 393 -9.79 17.02 -4.39
CA ARG A 393 -10.28 17.62 -5.65
C ARG A 393 -11.12 18.88 -5.40
N GLU A 394 -11.93 18.89 -4.34
CA GLU A 394 -12.72 20.07 -3.97
C GLU A 394 -11.81 21.25 -3.57
N GLU A 395 -10.74 20.98 -2.83
CA GLU A 395 -9.75 21.98 -2.41
C GLU A 395 -8.94 22.58 -3.56
N GLN A 396 -8.92 21.97 -4.74
CA GLN A 396 -8.32 22.57 -5.94
C GLN A 396 -9.13 23.78 -6.47
N ASN A 397 -10.38 23.94 -6.02
CA ASN A 397 -11.22 25.08 -6.38
C ASN A 397 -10.59 26.40 -5.84
N PRO A 398 -10.55 27.48 -6.64
CA PRO A 398 -10.03 28.78 -6.21
C PRO A 398 -10.58 29.31 -4.88
N LYS A 399 -11.80 28.93 -4.49
CA LYS A 399 -12.36 29.28 -3.17
C LYS A 399 -11.46 28.82 -2.02
N PHE A 400 -10.91 27.60 -2.09
CA PHE A 400 -10.07 27.03 -1.03
C PHE A 400 -8.59 27.40 -1.16
N LYS A 401 -8.15 27.86 -2.35
CA LYS A 401 -6.78 28.38 -2.55
C LYS A 401 -6.51 29.72 -1.88
N LYS A 402 -7.55 30.41 -1.38
CA LYS A 402 -7.44 31.68 -0.64
C LYS A 402 -7.18 31.50 0.85
N ARG A 403 -7.04 30.26 1.33
CA ARG A 403 -6.78 29.98 2.75
C ARG A 403 -5.41 30.54 3.14
N PRO A 404 -5.32 31.35 4.21
CA PRO A 404 -4.06 31.96 4.60
C PRO A 404 -3.01 30.92 4.99
N CYS A 405 -3.39 29.84 5.69
CA CYS A 405 -2.53 28.74 6.15
C CYS A 405 -1.31 29.15 7.01
N LYS A 406 -1.09 30.45 7.21
CA LYS A 406 -0.06 31.03 8.06
C LYS A 406 -0.46 32.45 8.46
N CYS A 407 0.06 32.90 9.60
CA CYS A 407 -0.18 34.24 10.14
C CYS A 407 1.14 34.78 10.67
N THR A 408 1.49 36.02 10.33
CA THR A 408 2.72 36.67 10.77
C THR A 408 2.41 37.86 11.67
N ARG A 409 2.93 37.87 12.89
CA ARG A 409 2.86 39.00 13.84
C ARG A 409 4.20 39.19 14.52
N ASP A 410 4.63 40.44 14.65
CA ASP A 410 5.87 40.83 15.35
C ASP A 410 7.11 40.02 14.91
N SER A 411 7.22 39.73 13.60
CA SER A 411 8.28 38.92 12.97
C SER A 411 8.24 37.41 13.27
N GLU A 412 7.23 36.89 13.98
CA GLU A 412 6.99 35.46 14.12
C GLU A 412 5.90 35.02 13.14
N THR A 413 6.15 33.93 12.41
CA THR A 413 5.14 33.29 11.55
C THR A 413 4.65 32.01 12.20
N VAL A 414 3.33 31.88 12.32
CA VAL A 414 2.65 30.65 12.73
C VAL A 414 2.10 29.96 11.49
N TYR A 415 2.53 28.75 11.21
CA TYR A 415 2.04 27.87 10.14
C TYR A 415 0.93 26.98 10.66
N HIS A 416 -0.13 26.81 9.87
CA HIS A 416 -1.24 25.91 10.16
C HIS A 416 -1.17 24.68 9.26
N VAL A 417 -0.97 23.52 9.88
CA VAL A 417 -0.91 22.22 9.19
C VAL A 417 -1.92 21.25 9.77
N TYR A 418 -2.21 20.20 9.02
CA TYR A 418 -3.25 19.23 9.34
C TYR A 418 -2.65 17.84 9.46
N VAL A 419 -2.98 17.13 10.55
CA VAL A 419 -2.42 15.80 10.80
C VAL A 419 -3.52 14.84 11.20
N ARG A 420 -3.55 13.65 10.60
CA ARG A 420 -4.40 12.53 11.06
C ARG A 420 -3.57 11.30 11.36
N GLU A 421 -4.09 10.41 12.19
CA GLU A 421 -3.54 9.06 12.28
C GLU A 421 -3.85 8.28 11.00
N ARG A 422 -2.87 7.51 10.50
CA ARG A 422 -3.08 6.59 9.37
C ARG A 422 -4.26 5.65 9.65
N GLY A 423 -5.20 5.57 8.71
CA GLY A 423 -6.41 4.75 8.83
C GLY A 423 -7.59 5.49 9.49
N ARG A 424 -7.41 6.75 9.88
CA ARG A 424 -8.51 7.68 10.18
C ARG A 424 -8.79 8.59 8.99
N PHE A 425 -9.89 9.33 9.06
CA PHE A 425 -10.30 10.24 8.00
C PHE A 425 -10.15 11.71 8.41
N GLU A 426 -10.69 12.08 9.57
CA GLU A 426 -10.63 13.46 10.07
C GLU A 426 -9.23 13.87 10.51
N MET A 427 -8.95 15.16 10.34
CA MET A 427 -7.65 15.78 10.54
C MET A 427 -7.67 16.73 11.72
N GLU A 428 -6.56 16.79 12.45
CA GLU A 428 -6.34 17.71 13.56
C GLU A 428 -5.49 18.90 13.13
N SER A 429 -5.91 20.10 13.56
CA SER A 429 -5.12 21.33 13.41
C SER A 429 -3.88 21.30 14.30
N ILE A 430 -2.73 21.58 13.69
CA ILE A 430 -1.42 21.72 14.31
C ILE A 430 -0.82 23.07 13.94
N PHE A 431 -0.26 23.77 14.92
CA PHE A 431 0.37 25.08 14.74
C PHE A 431 1.88 24.99 14.96
N LEU A 432 2.66 25.50 14.01
CA LEU A 432 4.12 25.50 14.05
C LEU A 432 4.63 26.92 13.98
N ARG A 433 5.57 27.29 14.86
CA ARG A 433 6.15 28.64 14.90
C ARG A 433 7.47 28.68 14.15
N SER A 434 7.70 29.73 13.37
CA SER A 434 8.94 29.92 12.61
C SER A 434 10.19 29.95 13.50
N SER A 435 10.04 30.38 14.75
CA SER A 435 11.09 30.39 15.78
C SER A 435 11.57 28.98 16.19
N ASN A 436 10.75 27.94 15.97
CA ASN A 436 11.04 26.56 16.34
C ASN A 436 10.58 25.58 15.25
N LEU A 437 10.81 25.92 13.97
CA LEU A 437 10.41 25.09 12.84
C LEU A 437 11.48 24.02 12.56
N SER A 438 11.46 22.97 13.37
CA SER A 438 12.28 21.76 13.22
C SER A 438 11.41 20.51 13.15
N LEU A 439 11.96 19.42 12.62
CA LEU A 439 11.23 18.15 12.53
C LEU A 439 10.90 17.59 13.92
N GLU A 440 11.86 17.65 14.85
CA GLU A 440 11.66 17.20 16.24
C GLU A 440 10.57 18.00 16.95
N ALA A 441 10.55 19.33 16.77
CA ALA A 441 9.51 20.18 17.33
C ALA A 441 8.13 19.83 16.74
N PHE A 442 8.05 19.57 15.43
CA PHE A 442 6.82 19.15 14.78
C PHE A 442 6.30 17.81 15.33
N GLU A 443 7.16 16.79 15.40
CA GLU A 443 6.82 15.48 15.94
C GLU A 443 6.34 15.58 17.41
N SER A 444 7.03 16.39 18.22
CA SER A 444 6.64 16.65 19.62
C SER A 444 5.29 17.36 19.72
N THR A 445 5.03 18.37 18.89
CA THR A 445 3.74 19.06 18.84
C THR A 445 2.60 18.12 18.41
N VAL A 446 2.84 17.24 17.43
CA VAL A 446 1.85 16.21 17.03
C VAL A 446 1.53 15.28 18.20
N VAL A 447 2.54 14.73 18.85
CA VAL A 447 2.33 13.84 20.01
C VAL A 447 1.59 14.56 21.13
N SER A 448 1.96 15.81 21.44
CA SER A 448 1.31 16.63 22.47
C SER A 448 -0.17 16.91 22.14
N LYS A 449 -0.47 17.29 20.89
CA LYS A 449 -1.84 17.49 20.41
C LYS A 449 -2.66 16.22 20.60
N PHE A 450 -2.22 15.11 20.06
CA PHE A 450 -2.96 13.84 20.14
C PHE A 450 -3.13 13.36 21.60
N LYS A 451 -2.13 13.57 22.46
CA LYS A 451 -2.26 13.32 23.91
C LYS A 451 -3.34 14.19 24.56
N SER A 452 -3.39 15.49 24.24
CA SER A 452 -4.39 16.41 24.80
C SER A 452 -5.83 16.04 24.41
N LEU A 453 -6.00 15.43 23.23
CA LEU A 453 -7.27 14.89 22.74
C LEU A 453 -7.64 13.54 23.37
N LYS A 454 -6.78 12.97 24.24
CA LYS A 454 -6.91 11.60 24.76
C LYS A 454 -7.04 10.58 23.63
N HIS A 455 -6.26 10.77 22.58
CA HIS A 455 -6.34 9.95 21.38
C HIS A 455 -6.02 8.48 21.66
N VAL A 456 -6.85 7.60 21.11
CA VAL A 456 -6.65 6.15 21.14
C VAL A 456 -6.25 5.68 19.74
N PRO A 457 -5.03 5.12 19.56
CA PRO A 457 -4.59 4.62 18.26
C PRO A 457 -5.54 3.55 17.70
N ILE A 458 -5.76 3.57 16.39
CA ILE A 458 -6.69 2.65 15.69
C ILE A 458 -6.36 1.18 15.93
N TRP A 459 -5.08 0.86 16.14
CA TRP A 459 -4.60 -0.51 16.35
C TRP A 459 -4.80 -1.02 17.78
N LYS A 460 -5.17 -0.17 18.74
CA LYS A 460 -5.14 -0.53 20.18
C LYS A 460 -6.09 -1.67 20.51
N GLU A 461 -7.27 -1.73 19.88
CA GLU A 461 -8.23 -2.82 20.09
C GLU A 461 -7.81 -4.11 19.37
N GLU A 462 -7.21 -3.99 18.19
CA GLU A 462 -6.84 -5.15 17.35
C GLU A 462 -5.53 -5.81 17.78
N ARG A 463 -4.58 -5.06 18.35
CA ARG A 463 -3.32 -5.63 18.83
C ARG A 463 -3.55 -6.60 19.99
N PRO A 464 -2.75 -7.69 20.09
CA PRO A 464 -2.71 -8.54 21.28
C PRO A 464 -2.38 -7.73 22.53
N GLU A 465 -2.98 -8.08 23.68
CA GLU A 465 -2.83 -7.35 24.94
C GLU A 465 -1.37 -7.10 25.34
N ILE A 466 -0.50 -8.10 25.13
CA ILE A 466 0.95 -8.01 25.39
C ILE A 466 1.65 -6.90 24.59
N LEU A 467 1.07 -6.42 23.48
CA LEU A 467 1.62 -5.38 22.61
C LEU A 467 0.89 -4.03 22.72
N ARG A 468 -0.21 -3.93 23.47
CA ARG A 468 -1.01 -2.70 23.55
C ARG A 468 -0.30 -1.57 24.28
N GLY A 469 0.64 -1.91 25.17
CA GLY A 469 1.33 -0.94 26.01
C GLY A 469 0.38 -0.17 26.93
N GLY A 470 0.86 0.97 27.44
CA GLY A 470 0.05 1.89 28.24
C GLY A 470 -0.72 2.91 27.38
N ASP A 471 -0.90 4.11 27.93
CA ASP A 471 -1.53 5.24 27.23
C ASP A 471 -0.50 6.18 26.58
N GLU A 472 0.76 5.75 26.52
CA GLU A 472 1.82 6.51 25.87
C GLU A 472 1.72 6.38 24.35
N LEU A 473 1.61 7.54 23.68
CA LEU A 473 1.71 7.63 22.23
C LEU A 473 3.17 7.71 21.81
N LYS A 474 3.62 6.72 21.04
CA LYS A 474 4.92 6.74 20.36
C LYS A 474 4.70 6.97 18.87
N LEU A 475 5.19 8.10 18.36
CA LEU A 475 5.18 8.39 16.93
C LEU A 475 6.33 7.63 16.25
N TYR A 476 6.01 6.83 15.24
CA TYR A 476 6.98 6.06 14.47
C TYR A 476 7.37 6.76 13.17
N ARG A 477 6.37 7.28 12.45
CA ARG A 477 6.54 8.02 11.20
C ARG A 477 5.53 9.15 11.11
N LEU A 478 5.97 10.23 10.47
CA LEU A 478 5.15 11.34 10.07
C LEU A 478 5.52 11.69 8.63
N HIS A 479 4.54 11.66 7.73
CA HIS A 479 4.79 11.85 6.30
C HIS A 479 3.67 12.68 5.65
N PRO A 480 3.95 13.39 4.55
CA PRO A 480 2.91 14.06 3.77
C PRO A 480 1.80 13.09 3.35
N LEU A 481 0.58 13.60 3.31
CA LEU A 481 -0.60 12.87 2.84
C LEU A 481 -0.45 12.47 1.35
N GLY A 482 -1.00 11.31 0.98
CA GLY A 482 -1.04 10.85 -0.41
C GLY A 482 0.11 9.94 -0.82
N MET A 483 1.03 9.63 0.09
CA MET A 483 2.09 8.63 -0.13
C MET A 483 1.54 7.20 -0.12
N THR A 484 2.14 6.33 -0.93
CA THR A 484 1.91 4.88 -0.81
C THR A 484 2.51 4.34 0.49
N GLN A 485 2.09 3.16 0.93
CA GLN A 485 2.63 2.57 2.15
C GLN A 485 4.11 2.19 2.01
N ARG A 486 4.53 1.80 0.80
CA ARG A 486 5.93 1.60 0.42
C ARG A 486 6.75 2.87 0.69
N GLN A 487 6.26 4.01 0.20
CA GLN A 487 6.88 5.31 0.43
C GLN A 487 6.90 5.68 1.91
N ALA A 488 5.75 5.66 2.58
CA ALA A 488 5.57 6.09 3.96
C ALA A 488 6.42 5.30 4.97
N LEU A 489 6.54 3.98 4.80
CA LEU A 489 7.24 3.11 5.74
C LEU A 489 8.75 3.02 5.44
N TYR A 490 9.12 2.95 4.16
CA TYR A 490 10.46 2.47 3.77
C TYR A 490 11.27 3.43 2.88
N ASN A 491 10.66 4.39 2.18
CA ASN A 491 11.42 5.26 1.25
C ASN A 491 11.47 6.73 1.67
N PHE A 492 10.45 7.24 2.37
CA PHE A 492 10.35 8.66 2.70
C PHE A 492 10.91 8.95 4.09
N THR A 493 11.78 9.96 4.14
CA THR A 493 12.20 10.66 5.35
C THR A 493 12.60 12.07 4.96
N PHE A 494 12.27 13.08 5.76
CA PHE A 494 12.84 14.41 5.59
C PHE A 494 14.36 14.38 5.76
N LYS A 495 15.10 15.06 4.88
CA LYS A 495 16.57 15.14 4.92
C LYS A 495 17.04 16.24 5.89
N GLY A 496 16.52 16.18 7.11
CA GLY A 496 16.77 17.16 8.18
C GLY A 496 15.84 18.38 8.13
N ASP A 497 16.09 19.33 9.05
CA ASP A 497 15.18 20.45 9.28
C ASP A 497 15.01 21.39 8.09
N THR A 498 16.03 21.56 7.25
CA THR A 498 15.92 22.44 6.07
C THR A 498 14.90 21.90 5.07
N ASP A 499 15.00 20.60 4.72
CA ASP A 499 14.05 19.94 3.82
C ASP A 499 12.61 19.97 4.36
N PHE A 500 12.46 19.81 5.68
CA PHE A 500 11.18 19.98 6.35
C PHE A 500 10.65 21.42 6.26
N ARG A 501 11.47 22.43 6.58
CA ARG A 501 11.08 23.85 6.48
C ARG A 501 10.66 24.21 5.06
N ASP A 502 11.46 23.83 4.07
CA ASP A 502 11.18 24.07 2.66
C ASP A 502 9.83 23.44 2.26
N HIS A 503 9.51 22.24 2.76
CA HIS A 503 8.20 21.61 2.53
C HIS A 503 7.06 22.43 3.14
N ILE A 504 7.16 22.85 4.40
CA ILE A 504 6.14 23.65 5.09
C ILE A 504 5.91 24.99 4.37
N GLU A 505 6.98 25.65 3.94
CA GLU A 505 6.91 26.95 3.27
C GLU A 505 6.34 26.85 1.84
N SER A 506 6.64 25.77 1.13
CA SER A 506 6.18 25.56 -0.25
C SER A 506 4.79 24.92 -0.37
N HIS A 507 4.24 24.35 0.71
CA HIS A 507 2.94 23.69 0.74
C HIS A 507 2.01 24.32 1.78
N PRO A 508 1.34 25.44 1.45
CA PRO A 508 0.34 26.04 2.33
C PRO A 508 -0.74 25.01 2.73
N CYS A 509 -1.08 24.98 4.02
CA CYS A 509 -2.03 24.03 4.59
C CYS A 509 -1.61 22.57 4.39
N ALA A 510 -0.31 22.28 4.47
CA ALA A 510 0.24 20.94 4.36
C ALA A 510 -0.50 19.93 5.24
N LYS A 511 -0.73 18.74 4.68
CA LYS A 511 -1.43 17.64 5.33
C LYS A 511 -0.47 16.47 5.54
N PHE A 512 -0.56 15.84 6.69
CA PHE A 512 0.30 14.73 7.07
C PHE A 512 -0.49 13.57 7.65
N GLU A 513 0.08 12.38 7.54
CA GLU A 513 -0.36 11.19 8.27
C GLU A 513 0.70 10.79 9.30
N ALA A 514 0.23 10.53 10.51
CA ALA A 514 1.00 10.02 11.63
C ALA A 514 0.79 8.51 11.78
N ILE A 515 1.88 7.78 11.99
CA ILE A 515 1.87 6.36 12.33
C ILE A 515 2.34 6.24 13.78
N PHE A 516 1.42 5.89 14.69
CA PHE A 516 1.73 5.57 16.08
C PHE A 516 2.01 4.08 16.23
N VAL A 517 2.90 3.66 17.14
CA VAL A 517 3.24 2.25 17.39
C VAL A 517 3.39 1.84 18.84
#